data_AF-A0A2X3JUK9-F1
#
_entry.id   AF-A0A2X3JUK9-F1
#
_cell.length_a   1.000
_cell.length_b   1.000
_cell.length_c   1.000
_cell.angle_alpha   90.00
_cell.angle_beta   90.00
_cell.angle_gamma   90.00
#
_symmetry.space_group_name_H-M   'P 1'
#
loop_
_entity.id
_entity.type
_entity.pdbx_description
1 polymer ?
#
loop_
_entity_poly.entity_id
_entity_poly.type
_entity_poly.pdbx_seq_one_letter_code
_entity_poly.pdbx_strand_id
1 'polypeptide(L)' 'MTIEEMAEKLKVATTALRAHARRHGISLCVYRISEHDKYLCRELYKEGLDIHVIARKMELSNRAVSSIVYSGY' A
#
# COMPACT_ATOMS: atom_id res chain seq x y z
N MET A 1 -10.17 -2.30 3.14
CA MET A 1 -10.94 -1.04 3.05
C MET A 1 -10.72 -0.39 1.67
N THR A 2 -11.75 -0.33 0.82
CA THR A 2 -11.77 0.38 -0.48
C THR A 2 -12.14 1.85 -0.27
N ILE A 3 -11.96 2.69 -1.31
CA ILE A 3 -12.48 4.07 -1.29
C ILE A 3 -14.03 4.06 -1.28
N GLU A 4 -14.68 3.10 -1.95
CA GLU A 4 -16.15 2.95 -1.90
C GLU A 4 -16.62 2.62 -0.48
N GLU A 5 -16.00 1.65 0.19
CA GLU A 5 -16.33 1.24 1.56
C GLU A 5 -16.14 2.40 2.56
N MET A 6 -15.12 3.24 2.36
CA MET A 6 -14.92 4.46 3.17
C MET A 6 -16.03 5.47 2.94
N ALA A 7 -16.36 5.72 1.67
CA ALA A 7 -17.39 6.68 1.27
C ALA A 7 -18.77 6.26 1.81
N GLU A 8 -19.09 4.97 1.74
CA GLU A 8 -20.31 4.38 2.28
C GLU A 8 -20.40 4.55 3.80
N LYS A 9 -19.34 4.18 4.54
CA LYS A 9 -19.29 4.34 6.01
C LYS A 9 -19.43 5.79 6.45
N LEU A 10 -18.85 6.72 5.69
CA LEU A 10 -18.90 8.16 5.95
C LEU A 10 -20.17 8.82 5.39
N LYS A 11 -21.02 8.09 4.66
CA LYS A 11 -22.21 8.59 3.96
C LYS A 11 -21.90 9.80 3.06
N VAL A 12 -20.75 9.79 2.40
CA VAL A 12 -20.32 10.85 1.47
C VAL A 12 -20.10 10.28 0.08
N ALA A 13 -20.19 11.14 -0.94
CA ALA A 13 -19.78 10.75 -2.29
C ALA A 13 -18.27 10.46 -2.34
N THR A 14 -17.86 9.46 -3.12
CA THR A 14 -16.44 9.13 -3.36
C THR A 14 -15.64 10.33 -3.90
N THR A 15 -16.29 11.19 -4.68
CA THR A 15 -15.72 12.44 -5.20
C THR A 15 -15.46 13.46 -4.09
N ALA A 16 -16.39 13.63 -3.16
CA ALA A 16 -16.23 14.52 -2.00
C ALA A 16 -15.12 14.03 -1.06
N LEU A 17 -15.04 12.73 -0.84
CA LEU A 17 -13.97 12.09 -0.06
C LEU A 17 -12.58 12.34 -0.71
N ARG A 18 -12.46 12.14 -2.03
CA ARG A 18 -11.23 12.43 -2.78
C ARG A 18 -10.83 13.91 -2.74
N ALA A 19 -11.79 14.81 -2.90
CA ALA A 19 -11.55 16.25 -2.82
C ALA A 19 -11.12 16.68 -1.41
N HIS A 20 -11.71 16.09 -0.37
CA HIS A 20 -11.33 16.34 1.02
C HIS A 20 -9.90 15.84 1.30
N ALA A 21 -9.59 14.59 0.96
CA ALA A 21 -8.26 14.04 1.15
C ALA A 21 -7.18 14.83 0.41
N ARG A 22 -7.45 15.23 -0.85
CA ARG A 22 -6.53 16.09 -1.63
C ARG A 22 -6.30 17.45 -0.96
N ARG A 23 -7.33 18.09 -0.40
CA ARG A 23 -7.20 19.36 0.34
C ARG A 23 -6.32 19.24 1.58
N HIS A 24 -6.29 18.06 2.20
CA HIS A 24 -5.47 17.77 3.36
C HIS A 24 -4.13 17.09 3.02
N GLY A 25 -3.78 16.98 1.72
CA GLY A 25 -2.53 16.33 1.30
C GLY A 25 -2.49 14.82 1.54
N ILE A 26 -3.64 14.19 1.78
CA ILE A 26 -3.76 12.77 2.05
C ILE A 26 -3.92 12.03 0.72
N SER A 27 -3.00 11.10 0.43
CA SER A 27 -3.16 10.18 -0.68
C SER A 27 -4.17 9.07 -0.32
N LEU A 28 -5.29 9.02 -1.02
CA LEU A 28 -6.25 7.90 -0.94
C LEU A 28 -5.87 6.73 -1.85
N CYS A 29 -4.71 6.81 -2.54
CA CYS A 29 -4.20 5.71 -3.33
C CYS A 29 -3.64 4.64 -2.37
N VAL A 30 -4.52 3.79 -1.86
CA VAL A 30 -4.12 2.59 -1.14
C VAL A 30 -3.63 1.62 -2.20
N TYR A 31 -2.31 1.52 -2.37
CA TYR A 31 -1.70 0.47 -3.20
C TYR A 31 -2.16 -0.87 -2.62
N ARG A 32 -3.08 -1.55 -3.30
CA ARG A 32 -3.62 -2.84 -2.88
C ARG A 32 -2.63 -3.93 -3.26
N ILE A 33 -1.54 -3.97 -2.53
CA ILE A 33 -0.61 -5.10 -2.57
C ILE A 33 -1.35 -6.27 -1.94
N SER A 34 -1.49 -7.36 -2.69
CA SER A 34 -2.20 -8.54 -2.20
C SER A 34 -1.47 -9.12 -0.99
N GLU A 35 -2.18 -9.83 -0.11
CA GLU A 35 -1.53 -10.52 1.01
C GLU A 35 -0.47 -11.53 0.53
N HIS A 36 -0.68 -12.11 -0.66
CA HIS A 36 0.29 -12.98 -1.31
C HIS A 36 1.58 -12.23 -1.67
N ASP A 37 1.47 -11.05 -2.29
CA ASP A 37 2.64 -10.23 -2.65
C ASP A 37 3.40 -9.75 -1.41
N LYS A 38 2.67 -9.45 -0.32
CA LYS A 38 3.28 -9.09 0.97
C LYS A 38 4.07 -10.26 1.54
N TYR A 39 3.51 -11.46 1.51
CA TYR A 39 4.17 -12.67 1.95
C TYR A 39 5.44 -12.93 1.13
N LEU A 40 5.34 -12.87 -0.21
CA LEU A 40 6.48 -13.09 -1.09
C LEU A 40 7.61 -12.07 -0.86
N CYS A 41 7.30 -10.78 -0.68
CA CYS A 41 8.32 -9.78 -0.33
C CYS A 41 9.06 -10.12 0.97
N ARG A 42 8.36 -10.67 1.96
CA ARG A 42 8.94 -11.06 3.26
C ARG A 42 9.82 -12.29 3.13
N GLU A 43 9.41 -13.29 2.37
CA GLU A 43 10.22 -14.49 2.14
C GLU A 43 11.52 -14.15 1.40
N LEU A 44 11.44 -13.34 0.32
CA LEU A 44 12.63 -12.88 -0.39
C LEU A 44 13.59 -12.09 0.52
N TYR A 45 13.07 -11.28 1.44
CA TYR A 45 13.90 -10.57 2.41
C TYR A 45 14.58 -11.53 3.41
N LYS A 46 13.86 -12.56 3.88
CA LYS A 46 14.44 -13.60 4.76
C LYS A 46 15.53 -14.42 4.08
N GLU A 47 15.42 -14.62 2.76
CA GLU A 47 16.47 -15.23 1.93
C GLU A 47 17.71 -14.34 1.77
N GLY A 48 17.67 -13.10 2.28
CA GLY A 48 18.78 -12.16 2.27
C GLY A 48 18.81 -11.24 1.04
N LEU A 49 17.73 -11.17 0.26
CA LEU A 49 17.67 -10.22 -0.85
C LEU A 49 17.50 -8.79 -0.32
N ASP A 50 18.24 -7.87 -0.94
CA ASP A 50 18.14 -6.44 -0.67
C ASP A 50 16.78 -5.87 -1.11
N ILE A 51 16.25 -4.90 -0.36
CA ILE A 51 15.00 -4.18 -0.64
C ILE A 51 14.95 -3.67 -2.08
N HIS A 52 16.05 -3.16 -2.63
CA HIS A 52 16.14 -2.66 -4.00
C HIS A 52 16.01 -3.76 -5.06
N VAL A 53 16.49 -4.96 -4.75
CA VAL A 53 16.37 -6.13 -5.64
C VAL A 53 14.93 -6.64 -5.61
N ILE A 54 14.33 -6.72 -4.42
CA ILE A 54 12.93 -7.13 -4.25
C ILE A 54 11.99 -6.13 -4.95
N ALA A 55 12.22 -4.83 -4.78
CA ALA A 55 11.43 -3.78 -5.43
C ALA A 55 11.42 -3.91 -6.96
N ARG A 56 12.58 -4.19 -7.57
CA ARG A 56 12.66 -4.46 -9.02
C ARG A 56 11.95 -5.75 -9.43
N LYS A 57 12.13 -6.83 -8.67
CA LYS A 57 11.52 -8.15 -8.97
C LYS A 57 10.00 -8.14 -8.86
N MET A 58 9.47 -7.39 -7.89
CA MET A 58 8.04 -7.29 -7.60
C MET A 58 7.36 -6.12 -8.33
N GLU A 59 8.11 -5.34 -9.11
CA GLU A 59 7.61 -4.11 -9.76
C GLU A 59 6.98 -3.13 -8.76
N LEU A 60 7.57 -3.01 -7.58
CA LEU A 60 7.14 -2.16 -6.49
C LEU A 60 8.14 -1.03 -6.24
N SER A 61 7.70 0.02 -5.55
CA SER A 61 8.61 1.05 -5.05
C SER A 61 9.41 0.53 -3.84
N ASN A 62 10.64 1.01 -3.67
CA ASN A 62 11.46 0.71 -2.48
C ASN A 62 10.71 1.00 -1.17
N ARG A 63 9.93 2.09 -1.14
CA ARG A 63 9.10 2.47 0.01
C ARG A 63 8.00 1.46 0.30
N ALA A 64 7.36 0.92 -0.74
CA ALA A 64 6.33 -0.11 -0.58
C ALA A 64 6.94 -1.40 -0.01
N VAL A 65 8.06 -1.86 -0.56
CA VAL A 65 8.76 -3.05 -0.04
C VAL A 65 9.23 -2.85 1.40
N SER A 66 9.86 -1.71 1.70
CA SER A 66 10.29 -1.38 3.07
C SER A 66 9.11 -1.36 4.04
N SER A 67 7.98 -0.77 3.64
CA SER A 67 6.77 -0.79 4.45
C SER A 67 6.26 -2.20 4.69
N ILE A 68 6.30 -3.10 3.70
CA ILE A 68 5.83 -4.50 3.84
C ILE A 68 6.71 -5.30 4.80
N VAL A 69 8.03 -5.15 4.66
CA VAL A 69 9.04 -5.88 5.43
C VAL A 69 9.00 -5.43 6.90
N TYR A 70 8.91 -4.12 7.17
CA TYR A 70 9.01 -3.59 8.53
C TYR A 70 7.66 -3.38 9.25
N SER A 71 6.52 -3.34 8.56
CA SER A 71 5.19 -3.12 9.19
C SER A 71 4.68 -4.29 10.05
N GLY A 72 5.46 -5.36 10.23
CA GLY A 72 5.09 -6.54 11.02
C GLY A 72 5.96 -6.79 12.25
N TYR A 73 6.88 -5.88 12.58
CA TYR A 73 7.73 -5.92 13.78
C TYR A 73 7.28 -4.90 14.82
#